data_AF-A0A535DHJ3-F1
#
_entry.id   AF-A0A535DHJ3-F1
#
_cell.length_a   1.000
_cell.length_b   1.000
_cell.length_c   1.000
_cell.angle_alpha   90.00
_cell.angle_beta   90.00
_cell.angle_gamma   90.00
#
_symmetry.space_group_name_H-M   'P 1'
#
loop_
_entity.id
_entity.type
_entity.pdbx_description
1 polymer ?
#
loop_
_entity_poly.entity_id
_entity_poly.type
_entity_poly.pdbx_seq_one_letter_code
_entity_poly.pdbx_strand_id
1 'polypeptide(L)'
;MSTGTAADDQFYREYILDHYKNPRNFGRLEKPDITHEEDNPLCGDVVGMDFKVADGVIEDIRFHGRGCAISQASASLLTERLKGMTLELGIEISPARIKCALLSLKVLKVGAYGLADEDEDEE
;
A
#
# COMPACT_ATOMS: atom_id res chain seq x y z
N MET A 1 -11.69 -22.84 5.36
CA MET A 1 -10.77 -22.11 4.45
C MET A 1 -11.50 -21.99 3.12
N SER A 2 -11.95 -20.79 2.78
CA SER A 2 -12.69 -20.55 1.53
C SER A 2 -11.71 -20.69 0.36
N THR A 3 -11.90 -21.69 -0.48
CA THR A 3 -11.15 -21.88 -1.72
C THR A 3 -11.63 -20.82 -2.71
N GLY A 4 -10.83 -19.78 -2.94
CA GLY A 4 -11.06 -18.85 -4.05
C GLY A 4 -11.09 -19.63 -5.37
N THR A 5 -12.03 -19.29 -6.24
CA THR A 5 -12.19 -19.99 -7.52
C THR A 5 -11.23 -19.40 -8.55
N ALA A 6 -10.83 -20.17 -9.57
CA ALA A 6 -9.94 -19.67 -10.64
C ALA A 6 -10.51 -18.43 -11.38
N ALA A 7 -11.83 -18.24 -11.33
CA ALA A 7 -12.51 -17.06 -11.85
C ALA A 7 -12.26 -15.82 -10.98
N ASP A 8 -12.20 -15.97 -9.66
CA ASP A 8 -11.88 -14.88 -8.73
C ASP A 8 -10.44 -14.40 -8.96
N ASP A 9 -9.49 -15.34 -9.07
CA ASP A 9 -8.07 -15.03 -9.32
C ASP A 9 -7.86 -14.28 -10.63
N GLN A 10 -8.61 -14.66 -11.67
CA GLN A 10 -8.55 -13.97 -12.96
C GLN A 10 -9.10 -12.55 -12.87
N PHE A 11 -10.24 -12.37 -12.19
CA PHE A 11 -10.81 -11.05 -11.95
C PHE A 11 -9.87 -10.14 -11.15
N TYR A 12 -9.28 -10.64 -10.06
CA TYR A 12 -8.31 -9.87 -9.27
C TYR A 12 -7.09 -9.47 -10.09
N ARG A 13 -6.56 -10.37 -10.92
CA ARG A 13 -5.42 -10.08 -11.78
C ARG A 13 -5.75 -9.00 -12.82
N GLU A 14 -6.90 -9.11 -13.46
CA GLU A 14 -7.36 -8.12 -14.44
C GLU A 14 -7.57 -6.75 -13.79
N TYR A 15 -8.12 -6.73 -12.56
CA TYR A 15 -8.33 -5.50 -11.80
C TYR A 15 -7.02 -4.80 -11.43
N ILE A 16 -6.02 -5.54 -10.93
CA ILE A 16 -4.69 -5.00 -10.65
C ILE A 16 -4.04 -4.47 -11.94
N LEU A 17 -4.16 -5.21 -13.05
CA LEU A 17 -3.61 -4.80 -14.34
C LEU A 17 -4.27 -3.54 -14.90
N ASP A 18 -5.57 -3.35 -14.68
CA ASP A 18 -6.27 -2.13 -15.08
C ASP A 18 -5.77 -0.92 -14.28
N HIS A 19 -5.61 -1.06 -12.96
CA HIS A 19 -5.04 0.01 -12.14
C HIS A 19 -3.58 0.34 -12.47
N TYR A 20 -2.82 -0.63 -12.97
CA TYR A 20 -1.47 -0.38 -13.47
C TYR A 20 -1.49 0.37 -14.82
N LYS A 21 -2.33 -0.05 -15.77
CA LYS A 21 -2.38 0.53 -17.12
C LYS A 21 -3.09 1.89 -17.18
N ASN A 22 -4.13 2.04 -16.36
CA ASN A 22 -4.98 3.20 -16.26
C ASN A 22 -5.03 3.68 -14.80
N PRO A 23 -3.92 4.20 -14.24
CA PRO A 23 -3.89 4.57 -12.84
C PRO A 23 -4.82 5.74 -12.54
N ARG A 24 -5.73 5.53 -11.58
CA ARG A 24 -6.61 6.57 -11.04
C ARG A 24 -5.81 7.53 -10.17
N ASN A 25 -6.08 8.82 -10.32
CA ASN A 25 -5.43 9.90 -9.55
C ASN A 25 -3.90 10.00 -9.76
N PHE A 26 -3.37 9.55 -10.89
CA PHE A 26 -1.96 9.76 -11.21
C PHE A 26 -1.67 11.24 -11.52
N GLY A 27 -0.59 11.77 -10.98
CA GLY A 27 -0.11 13.14 -11.18
C GLY A 27 0.22 13.87 -9.88
N ARG A 28 0.41 15.19 -10.00
CA ARG A 28 0.69 16.10 -8.88
C ARG A 28 -0.50 17.03 -8.67
N LEU A 29 -0.72 17.48 -7.45
CA LEU A 29 -1.62 18.61 -7.19
C LEU A 29 -0.86 19.94 -7.37
N GLU A 30 -1.52 20.98 -7.87
CA GLU A 30 -0.88 22.30 -8.00
C GLU A 30 -0.64 22.97 -6.64
N LYS A 31 -1.54 22.75 -5.68
CA LYS A 31 -1.52 23.35 -4.34
C LYS A 31 -1.94 22.33 -3.28
N PRO A 32 -1.13 21.29 -3.03
CA PRO A 32 -1.39 20.34 -1.97
C PRO A 32 -1.24 21.00 -0.60
N ASP A 33 -2.02 20.52 0.37
CA ASP A 33 -1.84 20.85 1.78
C ASP A 33 -0.76 19.94 2.42
N ILE A 34 -0.62 18.70 1.92
CA ILE A 34 0.37 17.72 2.36
C ILE A 34 1.00 17.07 1.13
N THR A 35 2.33 16.93 1.13
CA THR A 35 3.10 16.18 0.13
C THR A 35 4.10 15.30 0.87
N HIS A 36 4.20 14.03 0.48
CA HIS A 36 5.22 13.10 0.97
C HIS A 36 5.68 12.16 -0.13
N GLU A 37 6.94 11.73 -0.10
CA GLU A 37 7.53 10.79 -1.06
C GLU A 37 8.40 9.79 -0.29
N GLU A 38 8.32 8.51 -0.69
CA GLU A 38 9.14 7.43 -0.16
C GLU A 38 9.66 6.53 -1.29
N ASP A 39 10.77 5.86 -1.02
CA ASP A 39 11.35 4.85 -1.91
C ASP A 39 11.41 3.45 -1.27
N ASN A 40 11.25 2.44 -2.11
CA ASN A 40 11.51 1.04 -1.76
C ASN A 40 12.79 0.58 -2.49
N PRO A 41 13.96 0.59 -1.82
CA PRO A 41 15.25 0.32 -2.46
C PRO A 41 15.41 -1.12 -2.93
N LEU A 42 14.57 -2.05 -2.47
CA LEU A 42 14.63 -3.46 -2.87
C LEU A 42 14.27 -3.67 -4.35
N CYS A 43 13.30 -2.90 -4.85
CA CYS A 43 12.85 -2.94 -6.25
C CYS A 43 13.10 -1.63 -7.00
N GLY A 44 13.54 -0.57 -6.30
CA GLY A 44 13.79 0.74 -6.88
C GLY A 44 12.51 1.54 -7.16
N ASP A 45 11.41 1.20 -6.49
CA ASP A 45 10.15 1.93 -6.58
C ASP A 45 10.25 3.25 -5.80
N VAL A 46 9.65 4.30 -6.34
CA VAL A 46 9.49 5.61 -5.69
C VAL A 46 8.04 6.00 -5.85
N VAL A 47 7.36 6.30 -4.75
CA VAL A 47 5.95 6.72 -4.74
C VAL A 47 5.84 7.96 -3.88
N GLY A 48 5.25 9.02 -4.44
CA GLY A 48 4.84 10.18 -3.68
C GLY A 48 3.35 10.46 -3.82
N MET A 49 2.80 11.12 -2.81
CA MET A 49 1.38 11.46 -2.73
C MET A 49 1.19 12.91 -2.28
N ASP A 50 0.25 13.56 -2.94
CA ASP A 50 -0.19 14.92 -2.69
C ASP A 50 -1.64 14.87 -2.19
N PHE A 51 -1.95 15.56 -1.09
CA PHE A 51 -3.28 15.60 -0.48
C PHE A 51 -3.80 17.03 -0.42
N LYS A 52 -5.10 17.19 -0.70
CA LYS A 52 -5.91 18.37 -0.39
C LYS A 52 -6.89 17.99 0.73
N VAL A 53 -6.89 18.74 1.82
CA VAL A 53 -7.65 18.39 3.03
C VAL A 53 -8.46 19.58 3.51
N ALA A 54 -9.75 19.34 3.77
CA ALA A 54 -10.65 20.30 4.40
C ALA A 54 -11.39 19.63 5.55
N ASP A 55 -11.40 20.27 6.72
CA ASP A 55 -12.09 19.80 7.93
C ASP A 55 -11.77 18.33 8.30
N GLY A 56 -10.51 17.93 8.07
CA GLY A 56 -10.02 16.57 8.34
C GLY A 56 -10.41 15.52 7.29
N VAL A 57 -11.08 15.90 6.20
CA VAL A 57 -11.49 15.03 5.09
C VAL A 57 -10.57 15.25 3.88
N ILE A 58 -10.20 14.16 3.20
CA ILE A 58 -9.40 14.18 1.98
C ILE A 58 -10.31 14.57 0.81
N GLU A 59 -10.23 15.82 0.35
CA GLU A 59 -11.02 16.32 -0.79
C GLU A 59 -10.44 15.85 -2.12
N ASP A 60 -9.11 15.92 -2.27
CA ASP A 60 -8.40 15.37 -3.41
C ASP A 60 -7.09 14.73 -2.96
N ILE A 61 -6.69 13.70 -3.69
CA ILE A 61 -5.45 12.97 -3.46
C ILE A 61 -4.92 12.55 -4.81
N ARG A 62 -3.63 12.76 -5.04
CA ARG A 62 -2.94 12.28 -6.25
C ARG A 62 -1.65 11.59 -5.88
N PHE A 63 -1.26 10.63 -6.70
CA PHE A 63 0.02 9.96 -6.54
C PHE A 63 0.89 10.09 -7.79
N HIS A 64 2.20 10.07 -7.60
CA HIS A 64 3.18 10.14 -8.66
C HIS A 64 4.37 9.25 -8.31
N GLY A 65 5.30 9.13 -9.26
CA GLY A 65 6.54 8.38 -9.09
C GLY A 65 6.70 7.30 -10.14
N ARG A 66 7.54 6.32 -9.83
CA ARG A 66 7.90 5.23 -10.73
C ARG A 66 8.02 3.94 -9.92
N GLY A 67 7.57 2.83 -10.46
CA GLY A 67 7.76 1.55 -9.78
C GLY A 67 7.20 0.39 -10.57
N CYS A 68 7.32 -0.81 -9.99
CA CYS A 68 6.77 -2.01 -10.56
C CYS A 68 5.24 -1.95 -10.69
N ALA A 69 4.66 -2.84 -11.51
CA ALA A 69 3.23 -2.86 -11.79
C ALA A 69 2.36 -2.97 -10.54
N ILE A 70 2.81 -3.75 -9.55
CA ILE A 70 2.11 -3.94 -8.28
C ILE A 70 2.12 -2.64 -7.47
N SER A 71 3.28 -2.00 -7.32
CA SER A 71 3.41 -0.74 -6.58
C SER A 71 2.52 0.37 -7.15
N GLN A 72 2.53 0.53 -8.48
CA GLN A 72 1.69 1.52 -9.15
C GLN A 72 0.20 1.21 -9.03
N ALA A 73 -0.19 -0.06 -9.20
CA ALA A 73 -1.59 -0.48 -9.03
C ALA A 73 -2.06 -0.28 -7.58
N SER A 74 -1.24 -0.62 -6.59
CA SER A 74 -1.54 -0.42 -5.17
C SER A 74 -1.72 1.05 -4.82
N ALA A 75 -0.85 1.94 -5.30
CA ALA A 75 -1.01 3.38 -5.09
C ALA A 75 -2.29 3.93 -5.74
N SER A 76 -2.61 3.46 -6.95
CA SER A 76 -3.86 3.83 -7.62
C SER A 76 -5.10 3.38 -6.83
N LEU A 77 -5.13 2.12 -6.38
CA LEU A 77 -6.24 1.58 -5.58
C LEU A 77 -6.40 2.31 -4.27
N LEU A 78 -5.28 2.60 -3.59
CA LEU A 78 -5.31 3.31 -2.31
C LEU A 78 -5.87 4.72 -2.48
N THR A 79 -5.35 5.49 -3.43
CA THR A 79 -5.83 6.88 -3.64
C THR A 79 -7.29 6.94 -4.09
N GLU A 80 -7.76 5.98 -4.88
CA GLU A 80 -9.18 5.85 -5.21
C GLU A 80 -10.04 5.61 -3.96
N ARG A 81 -9.58 4.74 -3.05
CA ARG A 81 -10.32 4.41 -1.83
C ARG A 81 -10.33 5.53 -0.79
N LEU A 82 -9.24 6.30 -0.69
CA LEU A 82 -9.04 7.33 0.34
C LEU A 82 -9.77 8.64 0.08
N LYS A 83 -10.09 8.95 -1.19
CA LYS A 83 -10.80 10.19 -1.52
C LYS A 83 -12.17 10.22 -0.83
N GLY A 84 -12.46 11.33 -0.14
CA GLY A 84 -13.67 11.51 0.68
C GLY A 84 -13.64 10.82 2.05
N MET A 85 -12.54 10.16 2.44
CA MET A 85 -12.35 9.65 3.79
C MET A 85 -11.73 10.70 4.71
N THR A 86 -11.91 10.51 6.02
CA THR A 86 -11.18 11.26 7.05
C THR A 86 -9.70 10.86 7.06
N LEU A 87 -8.81 11.82 7.38
CA LEU A 87 -7.39 11.56 7.62
C LEU A 87 -7.17 10.61 8.80
N GLU A 88 -8.10 10.59 9.76
CA GLU A 88 -8.21 9.52 10.75
C GLU A 88 -8.69 8.27 10.04
N LEU A 89 -7.76 7.58 9.38
CA LEU A 89 -8.09 6.43 8.55
C LEU A 89 -8.61 5.24 9.35
N GLY A 90 -8.53 5.27 10.69
CA GLY A 90 -9.02 4.21 11.56
C GLY A 90 -8.42 2.84 11.25
N ILE A 91 -7.36 2.78 10.43
CA ILE A 91 -6.66 1.55 10.09
C ILE A 91 -5.80 1.23 11.29
N GLU A 92 -6.42 0.63 12.31
CA GLU A 92 -5.69 -0.15 13.27
C GLU A 92 -5.07 -1.30 12.49
N ILE A 93 -3.76 -1.22 12.20
CA ILE A 93 -3.04 -2.39 11.74
C ILE A 93 -3.03 -3.34 12.93
N SER A 94 -4.01 -4.25 12.97
CA SER A 94 -4.14 -5.14 14.10
C SER A 94 -2.81 -5.87 14.32
N PRO A 95 -2.38 -6.12 15.57
CA PRO A 95 -1.16 -6.87 15.84
C PRO A 95 -1.10 -8.20 15.09
N ALA A 96 -2.26 -8.81 14.86
CA ALA A 96 -2.42 -10.01 14.04
C ALA A 96 -1.98 -9.81 12.57
N ARG A 97 -2.18 -8.62 11.98
CA ARG A 97 -1.80 -8.31 10.58
C ARG A 97 -0.37 -7.80 10.47
N ILE A 98 0.21 -7.21 11.52
CA ILE A 98 1.64 -6.86 11.56
C ILE A 98 2.50 -8.10 11.38
N LYS A 99 2.18 -9.19 12.11
CA LYS A 99 2.87 -10.47 11.98
C LYS A 99 2.81 -11.01 10.54
N CYS A 100 1.68 -10.85 9.84
CA CYS A 100 1.57 -11.22 8.42
C CYS A 100 2.45 -10.35 7.51
N ALA A 101 2.46 -9.03 7.70
CA ALA A 101 3.25 -8.10 6.88
C ALA A 101 4.76 -8.34 7.03
N LEU A 102 5.20 -8.74 8.23
CA LEU A 102 6.62 -8.96 8.53
C LEU A 102 7.07 -10.43 8.38
N LEU A 103 6.16 -11.35 8.05
CA LEU A 103 6.46 -12.79 7.99
C LEU A 103 7.60 -13.11 7.02
N SER A 104 7.58 -12.56 5.81
CA SER A 104 8.63 -12.79 4.81
C SER A 104 9.98 -12.28 5.27
N LEU A 105 10.02 -11.15 5.98
CA LEU A 105 11.23 -10.61 6.58
C LEU A 105 11.73 -11.51 7.72
N LYS A 106 10.82 -12.04 8.54
CA LYS A 106 11.15 -12.99 9.62
C LYS A 106 11.82 -14.25 9.06
N VAL A 107 11.23 -14.87 8.04
CA VAL A 107 11.80 -16.05 7.37
C VAL A 107 13.20 -15.75 6.84
N LEU A 108 13.42 -14.58 6.25
CA LEU A 108 14.73 -14.17 5.76
C LEU A 108 15.74 -14.00 6.91
N LYS A 109 15.38 -13.28 7.98
CA LYS A 109 16.25 -13.03 9.13
C LYS A 109 16.68 -14.32 9.81
N VAL A 110 15.73 -15.20 10.09
CA VAL A 110 15.99 -16.47 10.76
C VAL A 110 16.74 -17.43 9.83
N GLY A 111 16.26 -17.60 8.59
CA GLY A 111 16.79 -18.60 7.66
C GLY A 111 18.14 -18.24 7.05
N ALA A 112 18.37 -16.97 6.71
CA ALA A 112 19.61 -16.54 6.05
C ALA A 112 20.68 -16.05 7.02
N TYR A 113 20.28 -15.47 8.16
CA TYR A 113 21.21 -14.84 9.11
C TYR A 113 21.29 -15.55 10.47
N GLY A 114 20.48 -16.59 10.70
CA GLY A 114 20.51 -17.35 11.96
C GLY A 114 20.13 -16.51 13.18
N LEU A 115 19.41 -15.39 12.98
CA LEU A 115 18.93 -14.55 14.07
C LEU A 115 17.82 -15.32 14.81
N ALA A 116 17.93 -15.41 16.13
CA ALA A 116 16.91 -16.02 16.97
C ALA A 116 15.65 -15.15 17.01
N ASP A 117 14.49 -15.78 17.22
CA ASP A 117 13.22 -15.09 17.42
C ASP A 117 13.26 -14.37 18.77
N GLU A 118 13.32 -13.03 18.76
CA GLU A 118 13.22 -12.19 19.97
C GLU A 118 11.77 -11.82 20.32
N ASP A 119 10.77 -12.56 19.82
CA ASP A 119 9.33 -12.31 20.07
C ASP A 119 8.61 -13.56 20.65
N GLU A 120 9.26 -14.31 21.54
CA GLU A 120 8.55 -15.14 22.52
C GLU A 120 8.38 -14.30 23.79
N ASP A 121 7.26 -13.57 23.88
CA ASP A 121 6.61 -12.95 25.05
C ASP A 121 5.75 -11.81 24.44
N GLU A 122 4.43 -11.85 24.36
CA GLU A 122 3.47 -11.87 25.47
C GLU A 122 2.18 -12.63 25.05
N GLU A 123 1.61 -13.36 26.02
CA GLU A 123 0.31 -14.05 25.99
C GLU A 123 -0.90 -13.13 25.70
#